data_AF-A0A3M4VL77-F1
#
_entry.id   AF-A0A3M4VL77-F1
#
_cell.length_a   1.000
_cell.length_b   1.000
_cell.length_c   1.000
_cell.angle_alpha   90.00
_cell.angle_beta   90.00
_cell.angle_gamma   90.00
#
_symmetry.space_group_name_H-M   'P 1'
#
loop_
_entity.id
_entity.type
_entity.pdbx_description
1 polymer ?
#
loop_
_entity_poly.entity_id
_entity_poly.type
_entity_poly.pdbx_seq_one_letter_code
_entity_poly.pdbx_strand_id
1 'polypeptide(L)'
;MACLLQEKKVMPTPTAEVTRMAIADDETRLKAIARAFIDDYPDIHGLAYSEARKLLFKYTGKRLDPDTVYWHRFSTAVSSPRTFTGWKHSGPPVESMTFVELMIRRFSVKDQMAGDELSSYGGFYHGGPQQHWFDERNEVALLPQHVLDDFWVLDFNRLFTARMERFWKLHSQNFCTLARSAFLASAGLQMLKGRLNIEQFKLVTEAVIGKLQPVMTYESLRAGVIPRAGLTLRTFDVGGYVCTESIRIVDGTGQQFLYLPSDRNTFYVFASDKVLYEWVQERLLDTSPTATFKQLFIRSAARLQLYSADFDEHALQILNTPWVAGQNLINSSDFAISGDAFVYLRGLAKEQMRADSQILLTSNTRLRKQIWLGYLNAFTNTIGNLALMSWPMALLLVGASAASLVLDIDQTIRERDPRQRKAGLVSVIFGSLSLVLNLSMLVGMLKMSAGSRSLGSAVLPGPRELTPLVELSPTAPTPAGASANMRGIQMLSNGETWISLDDVPYRVVFNDDLHAWTLTDPTNPHVSDASRAVRLNARSEWEWREPSAASSRVKWAMRWCPYHW
;
A
#
# COMPACT_ATOMS: atom_id res chain seq x y z
N MET A 1 0.40 -39.75 57.66
CA MET A 1 1.21 -38.55 57.33
C MET A 1 2.53 -38.97 56.72
N ALA A 2 2.56 -39.23 55.42
CA ALA A 2 3.79 -39.34 54.64
C ALA A 2 3.72 -38.24 53.57
N CYS A 3 4.61 -37.24 53.68
CA CYS A 3 4.60 -36.04 52.87
C CYS A 3 5.32 -36.31 51.54
N LEU A 4 4.57 -36.33 50.43
CA LEU A 4 5.09 -36.36 49.06
C LEU A 4 5.42 -34.93 48.64
N LEU A 5 6.71 -34.58 48.60
CA LEU A 5 7.21 -33.40 47.91
C LEU A 5 7.53 -33.78 46.46
N GLN A 6 6.65 -33.41 45.54
CA GLN A 6 6.94 -33.37 44.11
C GLN A 6 7.91 -32.22 43.84
N GLU A 7 9.14 -32.54 43.43
CA GLU A 7 10.05 -31.59 42.81
C GLU A 7 9.44 -31.09 41.50
N LYS A 8 9.07 -29.81 41.46
CA LYS A 8 8.76 -29.10 40.22
C LYS A 8 10.03 -29.06 39.37
N LYS A 9 10.06 -29.88 38.32
CA LYS A 9 11.03 -29.82 37.24
C LYS A 9 10.95 -28.43 36.58
N VAL A 10 11.88 -27.55 36.91
CA VAL A 10 12.05 -26.25 36.25
C VAL A 10 12.48 -26.55 34.80
N MET A 11 11.63 -26.23 33.84
CA MET A 11 11.98 -26.26 32.42
C MET A 11 13.15 -25.29 32.19
N PRO A 12 14.21 -25.66 31.46
CA PRO A 12 15.31 -24.76 31.17
C PRO A 12 14.81 -23.59 30.31
N THR A 13 15.08 -22.37 30.75
CA THR A 13 14.87 -21.15 29.98
C THR A 13 15.70 -21.23 28.69
N PRO A 14 15.12 -20.97 27.50
CA PRO A 14 15.90 -21.00 26.27
C PRO A 14 17.04 -19.99 26.31
N THR A 15 18.23 -20.40 25.85
CA THR A 15 19.41 -19.55 25.73
C THR A 15 19.12 -18.35 24.81
N ALA A 16 19.79 -17.22 25.04
CA ALA A 16 19.59 -15.98 24.28
C ALA A 16 19.76 -16.15 22.75
N GLU A 17 20.58 -17.12 22.34
CA GLU A 17 20.82 -17.48 20.94
C GLU A 17 19.62 -18.20 20.29
N VAL A 18 18.98 -19.13 21.00
CA VAL A 18 17.75 -19.83 20.55
C VAL A 18 16.60 -18.83 20.38
N THR A 19 16.48 -17.88 21.32
CA THR A 19 15.47 -16.82 21.24
C THR A 19 15.69 -15.88 20.06
N ARG A 20 16.95 -15.52 19.75
CA ARG A 20 17.30 -14.70 18.57
C ARG A 20 16.98 -15.42 17.25
N MET A 21 17.30 -16.71 17.15
CA MET A 21 17.00 -17.52 15.96
C MET A 21 15.49 -17.63 15.72
N ALA A 22 14.69 -17.87 16.77
CA ALA A 22 13.24 -17.94 16.64
C ALA A 22 12.59 -16.62 16.18
N ILE A 23 13.11 -15.47 16.65
CA ILE A 23 12.66 -14.14 16.19
C ILE A 23 12.99 -13.94 14.70
N ALA A 24 14.19 -14.33 14.27
CA ALA A 24 14.62 -14.20 12.87
C ALA A 24 13.75 -15.06 11.91
N ASP A 25 13.36 -16.26 12.35
CA ASP A 25 12.48 -17.15 11.59
C ASP A 25 11.07 -16.56 11.45
N ASP A 26 10.49 -16.05 12.55
CA ASP A 26 9.17 -15.41 12.52
C ASP A 26 9.17 -14.09 11.74
N GLU A 27 10.26 -13.32 11.81
CA GLU A 27 10.44 -12.12 11.00
C GLU A 27 10.44 -12.44 9.51
N THR A 28 11.21 -13.46 9.12
CA THR A 28 11.27 -13.94 7.73
C THR A 28 9.89 -14.40 7.25
N ARG A 29 9.18 -15.17 8.08
CA ARG A 29 7.82 -15.66 7.79
C ARG A 29 6.83 -14.51 7.59
N LEU A 30 6.83 -13.52 8.49
CA LEU A 30 5.93 -12.37 8.41
C LEU A 30 6.24 -11.48 7.20
N LYS A 31 7.54 -11.27 6.89
CA LYS A 31 7.97 -10.55 5.68
C LYS A 31 7.53 -11.25 4.39
N ALA A 32 7.62 -12.57 4.34
CA ALA A 32 7.11 -13.36 3.21
C ALA A 32 5.58 -13.22 3.05
N ILE A 33 4.83 -13.25 4.16
CA ILE A 33 3.38 -13.04 4.16
C ILE A 33 3.02 -11.64 3.66
N ALA A 34 3.72 -10.60 4.13
CA ALA A 34 3.53 -9.22 3.70
C ALA A 34 3.81 -9.05 2.20
N ARG A 35 4.91 -9.63 1.69
CA ARG A 35 5.24 -9.61 0.26
C ARG A 35 4.14 -10.24 -0.58
N ALA A 36 3.73 -11.47 -0.25
CA ALA A 36 2.66 -12.17 -0.94
C ALA A 36 1.34 -11.38 -0.91
N PHE A 37 1.01 -10.77 0.23
CA PHE A 37 -0.18 -9.93 0.37
C PHE A 37 -0.19 -8.74 -0.59
N ILE A 38 0.94 -8.04 -0.75
CA ILE A 38 1.06 -6.88 -1.64
C ILE A 38 1.09 -7.30 -3.12
N ASP A 39 1.78 -8.39 -3.45
CA ASP A 39 1.91 -8.86 -4.82
C ASP A 39 0.56 -9.37 -5.37
N ASP A 40 -0.22 -10.08 -4.54
CA ASP A 40 -1.53 -10.60 -4.89
C ASP A 40 -2.67 -9.57 -4.77
N TYR A 41 -2.38 -8.36 -4.27
CA TYR A 41 -3.38 -7.33 -4.04
C TYR A 41 -4.18 -6.98 -5.32
N PRO A 42 -5.52 -6.94 -5.30
CA PRO A 42 -6.35 -6.60 -6.46
C PRO A 42 -6.26 -5.12 -6.78
N ASP A 43 -5.40 -4.79 -7.75
CA ASP A 43 -5.24 -3.45 -8.29
C ASP A 43 -6.02 -3.32 -9.61
N ILE A 44 -7.08 -2.49 -9.62
CA ILE A 44 -7.92 -2.25 -10.80
C ILE A 44 -7.07 -1.65 -11.93
N HIS A 45 -6.26 -0.64 -11.63
CA HIS A 45 -5.42 0.01 -12.64
C HIS A 45 -4.35 -0.96 -13.13
N GLY A 46 -3.64 -1.64 -12.24
CA GLY A 46 -2.62 -2.62 -12.64
C GLY A 46 -3.17 -3.78 -13.49
N LEU A 47 -4.35 -4.29 -13.17
CA LEU A 47 -5.02 -5.30 -14.01
C LEU A 47 -5.41 -4.70 -15.36
N ALA A 48 -5.95 -3.47 -15.36
CA ALA A 48 -6.33 -2.80 -16.58
C ALA A 48 -5.11 -2.53 -17.49
N TYR A 49 -4.04 -2.00 -16.93
CA TYR A 49 -2.77 -1.83 -17.62
C TYR A 49 -2.30 -3.13 -18.30
N SER A 50 -2.37 -4.26 -17.59
CA SER A 50 -1.92 -5.54 -18.11
C SER A 50 -2.75 -6.07 -19.28
N GLU A 51 -4.08 -5.96 -19.24
CA GLU A 51 -4.95 -6.39 -20.35
C GLU A 51 -4.89 -5.40 -21.53
N ALA A 52 -4.82 -4.09 -21.25
CA ALA A 52 -4.63 -3.06 -22.26
C ALA A 52 -3.34 -3.30 -23.07
N ARG A 53 -2.24 -3.61 -22.38
CA ARG A 53 -0.96 -3.91 -23.04
C ARG A 53 -1.05 -5.15 -23.96
N LYS A 54 -1.81 -6.18 -23.57
CA LYS A 54 -2.05 -7.35 -24.43
C LYS A 54 -2.85 -6.97 -25.68
N LEU A 55 -3.89 -6.16 -25.54
CA LEU A 55 -4.71 -5.70 -26.67
C LEU A 55 -3.91 -4.81 -27.63
N LEU A 56 -3.14 -3.85 -27.10
CA LEU A 56 -2.26 -3.01 -27.92
C LEU A 56 -1.25 -3.88 -28.67
N PHE A 57 -0.61 -4.84 -28.01
CA PHE A 57 0.34 -5.74 -28.66
C PHE A 57 -0.33 -6.62 -29.72
N LYS A 58 -1.53 -7.15 -29.45
CA LYS A 58 -2.31 -7.99 -30.38
C LYS A 58 -2.51 -7.32 -31.74
N TYR A 59 -2.84 -6.03 -31.76
CA TYR A 59 -3.16 -5.32 -33.01
C TYR A 59 -2.00 -4.54 -33.61
N THR A 60 -1.13 -3.98 -32.77
CA THR A 60 -0.04 -3.11 -33.26
C THR A 60 1.27 -3.87 -33.46
N GLY A 61 1.43 -5.05 -32.85
CA GLY A 61 2.70 -5.77 -32.75
C GLY A 61 3.76 -5.05 -31.90
N LYS A 62 3.43 -3.90 -31.30
CA LYS A 62 4.35 -3.04 -30.55
C LYS A 62 4.07 -3.12 -29.05
N ARG A 63 5.15 -3.05 -28.26
CA ARG A 63 5.06 -2.93 -26.79
C ARG A 63 4.84 -1.46 -26.41
N LEU A 64 3.63 -0.97 -26.65
CA LEU A 64 3.24 0.39 -26.28
C LEU A 64 2.89 0.47 -24.80
N ASP A 65 3.08 1.65 -24.20
CA ASP A 65 2.66 1.95 -22.85
C ASP A 65 1.18 2.42 -22.84
N PRO A 66 0.23 1.64 -22.29
CA PRO A 66 -1.19 1.97 -22.29
C PRO A 66 -1.57 3.30 -21.64
N ASP A 67 -0.79 3.80 -20.68
CA ASP A 67 -1.05 5.10 -20.04
C ASP A 67 -0.64 6.30 -20.93
N THR A 68 0.08 6.03 -22.02
CA THR A 68 0.50 7.04 -23.01
C THR A 68 -0.21 6.92 -24.35
N VAL A 69 -1.10 5.94 -24.49
CA VAL A 69 -1.99 5.79 -25.64
C VAL A 69 -3.35 6.33 -25.26
N TYR A 70 -3.87 7.27 -26.05
CA TYR A 70 -5.11 7.98 -25.76
C TYR A 70 -6.18 7.61 -26.75
N TRP A 71 -7.40 7.38 -26.25
CA TRP A 71 -8.62 7.43 -27.02
C TRP A 71 -9.14 8.87 -27.01
N HIS A 72 -9.31 9.43 -28.22
CA HIS A 72 -9.89 10.76 -28.41
C HIS A 72 -11.15 10.71 -29.24
N ARG A 73 -12.16 11.49 -28.82
CA ARG A 73 -13.38 11.75 -29.57
C ARG A 73 -13.42 13.19 -30.04
N PHE A 74 -13.95 13.41 -31.23
CA PHE A 74 -14.08 14.72 -31.87
C PHE A 74 -15.51 14.96 -32.33
N SER A 75 -15.87 16.24 -32.49
CA SER A 75 -17.17 16.66 -33.07
C SER A 75 -17.12 16.80 -34.59
N THR A 76 -15.91 16.85 -35.17
CA THR A 76 -15.68 17.01 -36.61
C THR A 76 -14.69 15.96 -37.11
N ALA A 77 -14.77 15.67 -38.41
CA ALA A 77 -13.93 14.67 -39.06
C ALA A 77 -13.60 15.10 -40.48
N VAL A 78 -12.35 14.89 -40.90
CA VAL A 78 -11.90 15.15 -42.27
C VAL A 78 -11.29 13.88 -42.83
N SER A 79 -11.79 13.43 -43.99
CA SER A 79 -11.26 12.25 -44.67
C SER A 79 -9.77 12.44 -45.00
N SER A 80 -8.97 11.39 -44.76
CA SER A 80 -7.55 11.35 -45.09
C SER A 80 -7.16 9.93 -45.50
N PRO A 81 -6.63 9.72 -46.73
CA PRO A 81 -6.15 8.41 -47.15
C PRO A 81 -4.81 8.02 -46.51
N ARG A 82 -4.20 8.92 -45.72
CA ARG A 82 -2.89 8.68 -45.08
C ARG A 82 -2.98 8.16 -43.66
N THR A 83 -4.14 8.33 -43.01
CA THR A 83 -4.40 7.91 -41.64
C THR A 83 -4.98 6.49 -41.62
N PHE A 84 -4.66 5.73 -40.57
CA PHE A 84 -5.09 4.35 -40.39
C PHE A 84 -6.62 4.19 -40.30
N THR A 85 -7.31 5.15 -39.66
CA THR A 85 -8.78 5.14 -39.55
C THR A 85 -9.48 5.67 -40.82
N GLY A 86 -8.74 6.31 -41.72
CA GLY A 86 -9.28 7.08 -42.84
C GLY A 86 -9.72 8.50 -42.50
N TRP A 87 -9.52 8.95 -41.24
CA TRP A 87 -9.95 10.27 -40.76
C TRP A 87 -8.84 10.97 -39.98
N LYS A 88 -8.75 12.30 -40.14
CA LYS A 88 -7.93 13.19 -39.32
C LYS A 88 -8.80 14.22 -38.61
N HIS A 89 -8.28 14.74 -37.50
CA HIS A 89 -8.98 15.70 -36.65
C HIS A 89 -8.08 16.87 -36.26
N SER A 90 -8.72 17.98 -35.89
CA SER A 90 -8.06 19.21 -35.47
C SER A 90 -8.83 19.88 -34.35
N GLY A 91 -8.11 20.52 -33.44
CA GLY A 91 -8.68 21.15 -32.26
C GLY A 91 -8.80 20.18 -31.08
N PRO A 92 -9.26 20.68 -29.92
CA PRO A 92 -9.33 19.89 -28.70
C PRO A 92 -10.37 18.77 -28.83
N PRO A 93 -10.07 17.55 -28.36
CA PRO A 93 -11.06 16.47 -28.33
C PRO A 93 -12.20 16.82 -27.36
N VAL A 94 -13.41 16.37 -27.68
CA VAL A 94 -14.60 16.50 -26.81
C VAL A 94 -14.62 15.46 -25.70
N GLU A 95 -13.92 14.35 -25.88
CA GLU A 95 -13.64 13.35 -24.86
C GLU A 95 -12.22 12.81 -25.08
N SER A 96 -11.44 12.68 -24.00
CA SER A 96 -10.08 12.15 -24.02
C SER A 96 -9.89 11.26 -22.80
N MET A 97 -9.30 10.10 -23.00
CA MET A 97 -8.93 9.18 -21.92
C MET A 97 -7.73 8.32 -22.33
N THR A 98 -6.93 7.86 -21.38
CA THR A 98 -5.90 6.85 -21.68
C THR A 98 -6.55 5.52 -22.05
N PHE A 99 -5.80 4.62 -22.67
CA PHE A 99 -6.31 3.29 -23.02
C PHE A 99 -6.71 2.50 -21.77
N VAL A 100 -6.00 2.70 -20.66
CA VAL A 100 -6.31 2.08 -19.36
C VAL A 100 -7.66 2.58 -18.84
N GLU A 101 -7.88 3.89 -18.86
CA GLU A 101 -9.14 4.51 -18.48
C GLU A 101 -10.30 4.03 -19.37
N LEU A 102 -10.07 3.95 -20.69
CA LEU A 102 -11.06 3.43 -21.64
C LEU A 102 -11.45 1.99 -21.31
N MET A 103 -10.51 1.15 -20.89
CA MET A 103 -10.82 -0.23 -20.57
C MET A 103 -11.62 -0.39 -19.27
N ILE A 104 -11.39 0.50 -18.30
CA ILE A 104 -12.15 0.55 -17.05
C ILE A 104 -13.58 1.08 -17.32
N ARG A 105 -13.68 2.19 -18.06
CA ARG A 105 -14.95 2.91 -18.32
C ARG A 105 -15.82 2.25 -19.38
N ARG A 106 -15.18 1.63 -20.37
CA ARG A 106 -15.75 1.16 -21.66
C ARG A 106 -16.18 2.31 -22.56
N PHE A 107 -16.40 2.00 -23.84
CA PHE A 107 -17.09 2.88 -24.78
C PHE A 107 -18.53 3.17 -24.33
N SER A 108 -19.04 4.36 -24.64
CA SER A 108 -20.37 4.81 -24.24
C SER A 108 -21.48 3.96 -24.88
N VAL A 109 -22.69 3.95 -24.31
CA VAL A 109 -23.83 3.20 -24.87
C VAL A 109 -24.10 3.57 -26.33
N LYS A 110 -23.92 4.84 -26.71
CA LYS A 110 -24.07 5.29 -28.10
C LYS A 110 -23.05 4.61 -29.02
N ASP A 111 -21.80 4.57 -28.59
CA ASP A 111 -20.69 3.95 -29.33
C ASP A 111 -20.86 2.43 -29.48
N GLN A 112 -21.51 1.78 -28.52
CA GLN A 112 -21.84 0.36 -28.58
C GLN A 112 -22.88 0.06 -29.67
N MET A 113 -23.75 1.03 -29.98
CA MET A 113 -24.81 0.88 -30.98
C MET A 113 -24.36 1.30 -32.38
N ALA A 114 -23.49 2.32 -32.46
CA ALA A 114 -22.93 2.87 -33.69
C ALA A 114 -21.41 2.66 -33.73
N GLY A 115 -20.98 1.39 -33.64
CA GLY A 115 -19.57 1.04 -33.57
C GLY A 115 -18.79 1.36 -34.86
N ASP A 116 -19.48 1.47 -35.99
CA ASP A 116 -18.94 1.89 -37.29
C ASP A 116 -18.58 3.38 -37.33
N GLU A 117 -19.34 4.22 -36.64
CA GLU A 117 -19.06 5.66 -36.51
C GLU A 117 -17.84 5.98 -35.62
N LEU A 118 -17.36 5.01 -34.84
CA LEU A 118 -16.24 5.22 -33.91
C LEU A 118 -14.97 5.70 -34.62
N SER A 119 -14.66 5.13 -35.78
CA SER A 119 -13.48 5.50 -36.57
C SER A 119 -13.66 6.87 -37.24
N SER A 120 -14.90 7.29 -37.51
CA SER A 120 -15.20 8.59 -38.10
C SER A 120 -15.02 9.73 -37.13
N TYR A 121 -15.37 9.54 -35.85
CA TYR A 121 -15.32 10.60 -34.84
C TYR A 121 -14.32 10.35 -33.71
N GLY A 122 -13.39 9.43 -33.91
CA GLY A 122 -12.35 9.17 -32.92
C GLY A 122 -11.24 8.26 -33.42
N GLY A 123 -10.19 8.16 -32.62
CA GLY A 123 -9.02 7.35 -32.92
C GLY A 123 -8.10 7.20 -31.71
N PHE A 124 -7.07 6.37 -31.87
CA PHE A 124 -6.02 6.20 -30.88
C PHE A 124 -4.77 6.98 -31.25
N TYR A 125 -4.16 7.65 -30.28
CA TYR A 125 -3.03 8.55 -30.52
C TYR A 125 -1.99 8.47 -29.40
N HIS A 126 -0.74 8.79 -29.72
CA HIS A 126 0.35 8.94 -28.74
C HIS A 126 0.31 10.28 -28.00
N GLY A 127 -0.40 11.27 -28.54
CA GLY A 127 -0.50 12.61 -27.98
C GLY A 127 -1.73 12.78 -27.09
N GLY A 128 -1.56 13.39 -25.92
CA GLY A 128 -2.67 13.75 -25.03
C GLY A 128 -3.55 14.90 -25.58
N PRO A 129 -4.57 15.34 -24.83
CA PRO A 129 -5.59 16.28 -25.31
C PRO A 129 -5.08 17.69 -25.61
N GLN A 130 -3.84 18.00 -25.20
CA GLN A 130 -3.18 19.29 -25.47
C GLN A 130 -2.68 19.43 -26.92
N GLN A 131 -2.66 18.33 -27.68
CA GLN A 131 -2.27 18.37 -29.09
C GLN A 131 -3.35 19.06 -29.94
N HIS A 132 -2.92 19.75 -31.00
CA HIS A 132 -3.84 20.47 -31.88
C HIS A 132 -4.23 19.66 -33.13
N TRP A 133 -3.36 18.76 -33.59
CA TRP A 133 -3.56 17.94 -34.78
C TRP A 133 -3.50 16.46 -34.42
N PHE A 134 -4.44 15.70 -34.95
CA PHE A 134 -4.57 14.26 -34.75
C PHE A 134 -4.67 13.59 -36.12
N ASP A 135 -3.55 13.05 -36.58
CA ASP A 135 -3.35 12.57 -37.96
C ASP A 135 -2.28 11.45 -38.01
N GLU A 136 -1.79 11.12 -39.20
CA GLU A 136 -0.83 10.03 -39.43
C GLU A 136 0.49 10.18 -38.64
N ARG A 137 0.79 11.38 -38.12
CA ARG A 137 2.04 11.68 -37.42
C ARG A 137 2.02 11.25 -35.96
N ASN A 138 0.85 11.11 -35.35
CA ASN A 138 0.70 10.75 -33.95
C ASN A 138 -0.34 9.65 -33.70
N GLU A 139 -0.94 9.08 -34.75
CA GLU A 139 -1.87 7.96 -34.63
C GLU A 139 -1.18 6.69 -34.12
N VAL A 140 -1.96 5.90 -33.39
CA VAL A 140 -1.69 4.50 -33.12
C VAL A 140 -2.50 3.71 -34.13
N ALA A 141 -1.82 2.86 -34.92
CA ALA A 141 -2.43 2.00 -35.93
C ALA A 141 -3.33 0.93 -35.30
N LEU A 142 -4.50 1.33 -34.84
CA LEU A 142 -5.49 0.53 -34.12
C LEU A 142 -6.90 1.05 -34.44
N LEU A 143 -7.78 0.17 -34.90
CA LEU A 143 -9.17 0.53 -35.13
C LEU A 143 -9.97 0.47 -33.83
N PRO A 144 -10.78 1.50 -33.52
CA PRO A 144 -11.66 1.52 -32.33
C PRO A 144 -12.64 0.35 -32.29
N GLN A 145 -13.13 -0.08 -33.45
CA GLN A 145 -14.07 -1.18 -33.59
C GLN A 145 -13.49 -2.52 -33.13
N HIS A 146 -12.21 -2.78 -33.44
CA HIS A 146 -11.51 -3.96 -32.91
C HIS A 146 -11.39 -3.96 -31.39
N VAL A 147 -11.19 -2.79 -30.79
CA VAL A 147 -11.14 -2.64 -29.33
C VAL A 147 -12.52 -2.84 -28.71
N LEU A 148 -13.57 -2.31 -29.37
CA LEU A 148 -14.97 -2.51 -28.98
C LEU A 148 -15.33 -4.02 -28.94
N ASP A 149 -14.95 -4.76 -29.99
CA ASP A 149 -15.18 -6.21 -30.07
C ASP A 149 -14.47 -6.97 -28.97
N ASP A 150 -13.18 -6.66 -28.72
CA ASP A 150 -12.43 -7.29 -27.64
C ASP A 150 -12.99 -6.94 -26.26
N PHE A 151 -13.55 -5.74 -26.07
CA PHE A 151 -14.21 -5.38 -24.82
C PHE A 151 -15.47 -6.21 -24.57
N TRP A 152 -16.20 -6.60 -25.62
CA TRP A 152 -17.34 -7.51 -25.47
C TRP A 152 -16.92 -8.93 -25.08
N VAL A 153 -15.78 -9.41 -25.61
CA VAL A 153 -15.20 -10.71 -25.26
C VAL A 153 -14.63 -10.70 -23.84
N LEU A 154 -13.89 -9.65 -23.47
CA LEU A 154 -13.27 -9.49 -22.16
C LEU A 154 -14.28 -8.97 -21.15
N ASP A 155 -14.85 -9.82 -20.28
CA ASP A 155 -15.60 -9.35 -19.12
C ASP A 155 -14.65 -8.89 -18.00
N PHE A 156 -14.16 -7.65 -18.11
CA PHE A 156 -13.18 -7.07 -17.18
C PHE A 156 -13.71 -7.02 -15.74
N ASN A 157 -15.00 -6.73 -15.57
CA ASN A 157 -15.62 -6.74 -14.25
C ASN A 157 -15.57 -8.13 -13.62
N ARG A 158 -15.94 -9.17 -14.38
CA ARG A 158 -15.85 -10.56 -13.90
C ARG A 158 -14.41 -10.97 -13.58
N LEU A 159 -13.45 -10.57 -14.41
CA LEU A 159 -12.03 -10.84 -14.20
C LEU A 159 -11.53 -10.22 -12.88
N PHE A 160 -11.82 -8.94 -12.67
CA PHE A 160 -11.44 -8.25 -11.44
C PHE A 160 -12.14 -8.84 -10.20
N THR A 161 -13.44 -9.10 -10.30
CA THR A 161 -14.23 -9.73 -9.22
C THR A 161 -13.65 -11.08 -8.82
N ALA A 162 -13.27 -11.92 -9.78
CA ALA A 162 -12.62 -13.21 -9.51
C ALA A 162 -11.26 -13.03 -8.82
N ARG A 163 -10.46 -12.04 -9.22
CA ARG A 163 -9.17 -11.71 -8.57
C ARG A 163 -9.37 -11.25 -7.13
N MET A 164 -10.36 -10.40 -6.87
CA MET A 164 -10.73 -9.95 -5.53
C MET A 164 -11.17 -11.12 -4.63
N GLU A 165 -12.06 -11.98 -5.10
CA GLU A 165 -12.53 -13.12 -4.30
C GLU A 165 -11.38 -14.11 -4.02
N ARG A 166 -10.48 -14.36 -4.99
CA ARG A 166 -9.28 -15.16 -4.79
C ARG A 166 -8.35 -14.54 -3.75
N PHE A 167 -8.09 -13.24 -3.85
CA PHE A 167 -7.26 -12.52 -2.89
C PHE A 167 -7.79 -12.67 -1.47
N TRP A 168 -9.07 -12.39 -1.24
CA TRP A 168 -9.64 -12.53 0.09
C TRP A 168 -9.68 -13.98 0.57
N LYS A 169 -9.87 -14.96 -0.31
CA LYS A 169 -9.76 -16.37 0.05
C LYS A 169 -8.36 -16.72 0.56
N LEU A 170 -7.31 -16.20 -0.06
CA LEU A 170 -5.92 -16.52 0.28
C LEU A 170 -5.37 -15.67 1.44
N HIS A 171 -5.76 -14.40 1.52
CA HIS A 171 -5.14 -13.40 2.39
C HIS A 171 -6.02 -12.91 3.53
N SER A 172 -7.22 -13.46 3.74
CA SER A 172 -8.13 -13.02 4.81
C SER A 172 -7.49 -13.05 6.20
N GLN A 173 -6.72 -14.09 6.54
CA GLN A 173 -6.01 -14.15 7.84
C GLN A 173 -4.72 -13.31 7.84
N ASN A 174 -4.04 -13.24 6.68
CA ASN A 174 -2.84 -12.43 6.51
C ASN A 174 -3.15 -10.94 6.75
N PHE A 175 -4.28 -10.46 6.23
CA PHE A 175 -4.80 -9.12 6.51
C PHE A 175 -4.89 -8.85 8.02
N CYS A 176 -5.59 -9.71 8.78
CA CYS A 176 -5.78 -9.49 10.21
C CYS A 176 -4.44 -9.47 10.95
N THR A 177 -3.54 -10.39 10.59
CA THR A 177 -2.19 -10.48 11.18
C THR A 177 -1.39 -9.20 10.92
N LEU A 178 -1.36 -8.74 9.67
CA LEU A 178 -0.61 -7.55 9.27
C LEU A 178 -1.21 -6.25 9.82
N ALA A 179 -2.53 -6.10 9.81
CA ALA A 179 -3.22 -4.94 10.36
C ALA A 179 -3.01 -4.84 11.88
N ARG A 180 -3.01 -5.97 12.58
CA ARG A 180 -2.67 -6.03 14.00
C ARG A 180 -1.22 -5.65 14.27
N SER A 181 -0.29 -6.15 13.46
CA SER A 181 1.11 -5.71 13.53
C SER A 181 1.24 -4.20 13.30
N ALA A 182 0.55 -3.64 12.31
CA ALA A 182 0.57 -2.20 12.05
C ALA A 182 0.02 -1.40 13.25
N PHE A 183 -1.09 -1.82 13.85
CA PHE A 183 -1.63 -1.22 15.07
C PHE A 183 -0.62 -1.22 16.22
N LEU A 184 0.02 -2.36 16.50
CA LEU A 184 1.01 -2.50 17.57
C LEU A 184 2.25 -1.65 17.31
N ALA A 185 2.73 -1.63 16.06
CA ALA A 185 3.84 -0.77 15.63
C ALA A 185 3.50 0.71 15.85
N SER A 186 2.31 1.15 15.44
CA SER A 186 1.82 2.50 15.68
C SER A 186 1.76 2.82 17.17
N ALA A 187 1.21 1.94 18.01
CA ALA A 187 1.16 2.15 19.46
C ALA A 187 2.57 2.28 20.07
N GLY A 188 3.51 1.43 19.64
CA GLY A 188 4.92 1.48 20.06
C GLY A 188 5.60 2.79 19.66
N LEU A 189 5.37 3.26 18.43
CA LEU A 189 5.89 4.55 17.95
C LEU A 189 5.31 5.73 18.74
N GLN A 190 4.01 5.71 19.06
CA GLN A 190 3.40 6.78 19.86
C GLN A 190 3.89 6.77 21.31
N MET A 191 4.22 5.60 21.86
CA MET A 191 4.88 5.49 23.16
C MET A 191 6.30 6.08 23.12
N LEU A 192 7.09 5.78 22.08
CA LEU A 192 8.41 6.37 21.88
C LEU A 192 8.38 7.89 21.74
N LYS A 193 7.32 8.42 21.11
CA LYS A 193 7.08 9.87 20.98
C LYS A 193 6.50 10.52 22.24
N GLY A 194 6.28 9.75 23.32
CA GLY A 194 5.71 10.24 24.57
C GLY A 194 4.22 10.58 24.53
N ARG A 195 3.51 10.21 23.45
CA ARG A 195 2.06 10.44 23.30
C ARG A 195 1.21 9.38 23.97
N LEU A 196 1.75 8.17 24.11
CA LEU A 196 1.22 7.13 24.97
C LEU A 196 2.20 6.92 26.12
N ASN A 197 1.71 6.91 27.36
CA ASN A 197 2.50 6.41 28.47
C ASN A 197 2.50 4.87 28.50
N ILE A 198 3.33 4.27 29.36
CA ILE A 198 3.49 2.81 29.43
C ILE A 198 2.19 2.09 29.81
N GLU A 199 1.38 2.65 30.70
CA GLU A 199 0.12 2.02 31.13
C GLU A 199 -0.95 2.10 30.03
N GLN A 200 -1.06 3.25 29.37
CA GLN A 200 -1.90 3.44 28.19
C GLN A 200 -1.51 2.50 27.05
N PHE A 201 -0.20 2.37 26.80
CA PHE A 201 0.33 1.44 25.80
C PHE A 201 -0.02 -0.03 26.14
N LYS A 202 0.15 -0.46 27.38
CA LYS A 202 -0.26 -1.80 27.82
C LYS A 202 -1.76 -2.03 27.63
N LEU A 203 -2.59 -1.03 27.93
CA LEU A 203 -4.04 -1.13 27.81
C LEU A 203 -4.47 -1.31 26.35
N VAL A 204 -3.97 -0.47 25.44
CA VAL A 204 -4.33 -0.57 24.02
C VAL A 204 -3.77 -1.84 23.37
N THR A 205 -2.59 -2.32 23.80
CA THR A 205 -2.05 -3.61 23.32
C THR A 205 -2.84 -4.78 23.90
N GLU A 206 -3.25 -4.73 25.16
CA GLU A 206 -4.09 -5.75 25.80
C GLU A 206 -5.43 -5.94 25.07
N ALA A 207 -6.03 -4.84 24.61
CA ALA A 207 -7.29 -4.89 23.87
C ALA A 207 -7.22 -5.69 22.55
N VAL A 208 -6.02 -5.87 21.97
CA VAL A 208 -5.85 -6.45 20.62
C VAL A 208 -5.03 -7.75 20.57
N ILE A 209 -4.17 -8.00 21.57
CA ILE A 209 -3.36 -9.22 21.68
C ILE A 209 -3.43 -9.87 23.05
N GLY A 210 -4.20 -9.32 23.99
CA GLY A 210 -4.18 -9.77 25.37
C GLY A 210 -2.81 -9.51 25.99
N LYS A 211 -2.20 -10.52 26.60
CA LYS A 211 -0.93 -10.32 27.29
C LYS A 211 0.22 -10.12 26.31
N LEU A 212 0.89 -8.96 26.38
CA LEU A 212 2.14 -8.70 25.67
C LEU A 212 3.18 -9.76 26.07
N GLN A 213 3.63 -10.55 25.08
CA GLN A 213 4.57 -11.64 25.30
C GLN A 213 6.01 -11.11 25.33
N PRO A 214 6.93 -11.73 26.10
CA PRO A 214 8.34 -11.32 26.12
C PRO A 214 8.98 -11.28 24.72
N VAL A 215 8.54 -12.20 23.85
CA VAL A 215 8.88 -12.27 22.44
C VAL A 215 7.57 -12.37 21.67
N MET A 216 7.33 -11.43 20.76
CA MET A 216 6.18 -11.52 19.86
C MET A 216 6.49 -12.55 18.77
N THR A 217 5.49 -13.35 18.40
CA THR A 217 5.63 -14.43 17.42
C THR A 217 4.58 -14.30 16.33
N TYR A 218 4.76 -14.99 15.21
CA TYR A 218 3.73 -15.06 14.18
C TYR A 218 2.39 -15.55 14.75
N GLU A 219 2.41 -16.60 15.59
CA GLU A 219 1.18 -17.17 16.14
C GLU A 219 0.50 -16.22 17.14
N SER A 220 1.27 -15.41 17.91
CA SER A 220 0.66 -14.40 18.79
C SER A 220 0.02 -13.25 18.01
N LEU A 221 0.59 -12.87 16.86
CA LEU A 221 0.02 -11.86 15.96
C LEU A 221 -1.14 -12.39 15.13
N ARG A 222 -1.18 -13.70 14.87
CA ARG A 222 -2.27 -14.35 14.16
C ARG A 222 -3.48 -14.60 15.06
N ALA A 223 -3.24 -14.93 16.32
CA ALA A 223 -4.29 -15.23 17.30
C ALA A 223 -5.18 -14.00 17.51
N GLY A 224 -6.47 -14.14 17.21
CA GLY A 224 -7.45 -13.11 17.54
C GLY A 224 -7.77 -13.11 19.02
N VAL A 225 -8.08 -11.94 19.57
CA VAL A 225 -8.38 -11.78 21.00
C VAL A 225 -9.68 -11.00 21.18
N ILE A 226 -10.46 -11.41 22.17
CA ILE A 226 -11.58 -10.63 22.67
C ILE A 226 -11.07 -9.84 23.88
N PRO A 227 -11.28 -8.51 23.92
CA PRO A 227 -10.91 -7.70 25.07
C PRO A 227 -11.47 -8.27 26.38
N ARG A 228 -10.69 -8.18 27.47
CA ARG A 228 -11.18 -8.56 28.80
C ARG A 228 -12.32 -7.66 29.27
N ALA A 229 -13.06 -8.12 30.27
CA ALA A 229 -14.07 -7.31 30.93
C ALA A 229 -13.49 -5.95 31.40
N GLY A 230 -14.21 -4.87 31.11
CA GLY A 230 -13.79 -3.50 31.38
C GLY A 230 -12.97 -2.83 30.26
N LEU A 231 -12.74 -3.50 29.13
CA LEU A 231 -12.24 -2.90 27.89
C LEU A 231 -13.23 -3.20 26.78
N THR A 232 -13.69 -2.18 26.06
CA THR A 232 -14.59 -2.36 24.92
C THR A 232 -14.02 -1.74 23.67
N LEU A 233 -14.13 -2.46 22.56
CA LEU A 233 -13.81 -1.95 21.23
C LEU A 233 -15.09 -1.46 20.59
N ARG A 234 -15.07 -0.25 20.03
CA ARG A 234 -16.25 0.44 19.52
C ARG A 234 -15.92 1.18 18.22
N THR A 235 -16.95 1.50 17.46
CA THR A 235 -16.84 2.42 16.33
C THR A 235 -16.67 3.86 16.82
N PHE A 236 -16.21 4.71 15.92
CA PHE A 236 -16.23 6.17 16.08
C PHE A 236 -17.11 6.76 14.97
N ASP A 237 -18.10 7.56 15.33
CA ASP A 237 -19.01 8.20 14.38
C ASP A 237 -19.22 9.69 14.68
N VAL A 238 -19.49 10.47 13.63
CA VAL A 238 -19.82 11.88 13.70
C VAL A 238 -21.07 12.11 12.86
N GLY A 239 -22.15 12.60 13.46
CA GLY A 239 -23.43 12.80 12.76
C GLY A 239 -23.99 11.51 12.14
N GLY A 240 -23.77 10.35 12.79
CA GLY A 240 -24.20 9.05 12.27
C GLY A 240 -23.30 8.45 11.17
N TYR A 241 -22.29 9.18 10.70
CA TYR A 241 -21.30 8.66 9.76
C TYR A 241 -20.17 7.97 10.51
N VAL A 242 -20.04 6.65 10.34
CA VAL A 242 -18.99 5.85 10.97
C VAL A 242 -17.65 6.03 10.25
N CYS A 243 -16.58 6.33 11.00
CA CYS A 243 -15.21 6.29 10.49
C CYS A 243 -14.73 4.84 10.37
N THR A 244 -14.82 4.27 9.17
CA THR A 244 -14.65 2.82 8.91
C THR A 244 -13.24 2.30 9.16
N GLU A 245 -12.22 3.17 9.15
CA GLU A 245 -10.83 2.81 9.38
C GLU A 245 -10.37 2.95 10.85
N SER A 246 -11.25 3.47 11.71
CA SER A 246 -10.91 3.72 13.11
C SER A 246 -11.24 2.54 14.02
N ILE A 247 -10.56 2.50 15.17
CA ILE A 247 -10.97 1.69 16.32
C ILE A 247 -11.00 2.61 17.54
N ARG A 248 -12.13 2.66 18.24
CA ARG A 248 -12.24 3.32 19.55
C ARG A 248 -12.15 2.27 20.64
N ILE A 249 -11.29 2.48 21.63
CA ILE A 249 -11.13 1.61 22.79
C ILE A 249 -11.58 2.39 24.01
N VAL A 250 -12.53 1.87 24.78
CA VAL A 250 -13.06 2.51 25.98
C VAL A 250 -12.78 1.61 27.18
N ASP A 251 -12.15 2.16 28.21
CA ASP A 251 -11.88 1.46 29.45
C ASP A 251 -12.96 1.65 30.52
N GLY A 252 -12.87 0.87 31.59
CA GLY A 252 -13.84 0.90 32.69
C GLY A 252 -13.86 2.20 33.51
N THR A 253 -12.91 3.11 33.28
CA THR A 253 -12.88 4.45 33.89
C THR A 253 -13.56 5.51 33.01
N GLY A 254 -13.89 5.16 31.76
CA GLY A 254 -14.40 6.09 30.75
C GLY A 254 -13.31 6.78 29.93
N GLN A 255 -12.03 6.45 30.16
CA GLN A 255 -10.94 6.90 29.30
C GLN A 255 -11.01 6.19 27.96
N GLN A 256 -10.68 6.92 26.89
CA GLN A 256 -10.83 6.47 25.52
C GLN A 256 -9.55 6.61 24.73
N PHE A 257 -9.36 5.68 23.81
CA PHE A 257 -8.26 5.66 22.87
C PHE A 257 -8.85 5.57 21.48
N LEU A 258 -8.47 6.50 20.60
CA LEU A 258 -8.92 6.49 19.22
C LEU A 258 -7.73 6.19 18.32
N TYR A 259 -7.77 5.03 17.68
CA TYR A 259 -6.86 4.65 16.61
C TYR A 259 -7.38 5.18 15.27
N LEU A 260 -6.60 6.05 14.63
CA LEU A 260 -6.88 6.67 13.33
C LEU A 260 -5.68 6.46 12.40
N PRO A 261 -5.63 5.37 11.62
CA PRO A 261 -4.46 4.97 10.82
C PRO A 261 -4.05 6.00 9.76
N SER A 262 -5.00 6.78 9.28
CA SER A 262 -4.87 7.84 8.28
C SER A 262 -4.48 9.20 8.86
N ASP A 263 -4.32 9.33 10.17
CA ASP A 263 -3.90 10.60 10.80
C ASP A 263 -2.43 10.53 11.26
N ARG A 264 -1.76 11.68 11.25
CA ARG A 264 -0.35 11.89 11.61
C ARG A 264 0.00 11.38 13.01
N ASN A 265 -0.92 11.53 13.98
CA ASN A 265 -0.65 11.05 15.34
C ASN A 265 -1.08 9.60 15.56
N THR A 266 -1.94 9.05 14.70
CA THR A 266 -2.41 7.65 14.71
C THR A 266 -3.16 7.17 15.96
N PHE A 267 -2.82 7.67 17.15
CA PHE A 267 -3.51 7.45 18.41
C PHE A 267 -3.79 8.79 19.10
N TYR A 268 -5.00 8.88 19.64
CA TYR A 268 -5.43 9.96 20.52
C TYR A 268 -5.94 9.35 21.82
N VAL A 269 -5.71 10.05 22.94
CA VAL A 269 -6.20 9.65 24.26
C VAL A 269 -7.11 10.74 24.79
N PHE A 270 -8.29 10.34 25.25
CA PHE A 270 -9.31 11.23 25.78
C PHE A 270 -9.68 10.79 27.19
N ALA A 271 -9.69 11.73 28.14
CA ALA A 271 -10.03 11.42 29.52
C ALA A 271 -11.53 11.09 29.71
N SER A 272 -12.39 11.55 28.81
CA SER A 272 -13.85 11.33 28.83
C SER A 272 -14.48 11.63 27.47
N ASP A 273 -15.77 11.30 27.29
CA ASP A 273 -16.53 11.67 26.09
C ASP A 273 -16.55 13.18 25.83
N LYS A 274 -16.56 13.99 26.89
CA LYS A 274 -16.50 15.45 26.78
C LYS A 274 -15.21 15.90 26.07
N VAL A 275 -14.06 15.35 26.45
CA VAL A 275 -12.77 15.73 25.84
C VAL A 275 -12.68 15.26 24.40
N LEU A 276 -13.25 14.09 24.08
CA LEU A 276 -13.40 13.63 22.69
C LEU A 276 -14.29 14.60 21.88
N TYR A 277 -15.40 15.06 22.46
CA TYR A 277 -16.31 16.00 21.81
C TYR A 277 -15.66 17.33 21.50
N GLU A 278 -14.95 17.91 22.48
CA GLU A 278 -14.19 19.16 22.31
C GLU A 278 -13.11 18.99 21.24
N TRP A 279 -12.41 17.86 21.20
CA TRP A 279 -11.45 17.56 20.14
C TRP A 279 -12.08 17.49 18.74
N VAL A 280 -13.28 16.91 18.60
CA VAL A 280 -13.98 16.91 17.30
C VAL A 280 -14.40 18.33 16.91
N GLN A 281 -14.84 19.16 17.86
CA GLN A 281 -15.13 20.57 17.57
C GLN A 281 -13.88 21.31 17.05
N GLU A 282 -12.73 21.12 17.71
CA GLU A 282 -11.45 21.68 17.24
C GLU A 282 -11.12 21.22 15.81
N ARG A 283 -11.33 19.93 15.50
CA ARG A 283 -11.09 19.39 14.15
C ARG A 283 -12.01 19.96 13.08
N LEU A 284 -13.23 20.33 13.44
CA LEU A 284 -14.21 20.90 12.52
C LEU A 284 -14.02 22.41 12.30
N LEU A 285 -13.35 23.11 13.21
CA LEU A 285 -13.05 24.55 13.11
C LEU A 285 -11.88 24.85 12.15
N ASP A 286 -10.94 23.92 11.97
CA ASP A 286 -9.75 24.15 11.16
C ASP A 286 -10.05 23.95 9.65
N THR A 287 -10.21 25.06 8.92
CA THR A 287 -10.75 25.09 7.54
C THR A 287 -9.95 24.28 6.50
N SER A 288 -8.66 24.03 6.70
CA SER A 288 -7.85 23.19 5.79
C SER A 288 -7.94 21.68 6.15
N PRO A 289 -7.83 21.27 7.43
CA PRO A 289 -8.11 19.91 7.91
C PRO A 289 -9.57 19.44 7.80
N THR A 290 -10.58 20.31 7.76
CA THR A 290 -12.00 19.87 7.71
C THR A 290 -12.31 19.00 6.49
N ALA A 291 -11.72 19.30 5.33
CA ALA A 291 -11.89 18.49 4.12
C ALA A 291 -11.28 17.08 4.28
N THR A 292 -10.09 16.99 4.89
CA THR A 292 -9.42 15.71 5.18
C THR A 292 -10.15 14.94 6.26
N PHE A 293 -10.64 15.62 7.31
CA PHE A 293 -11.39 15.01 8.40
C PHE A 293 -12.73 14.43 7.91
N LYS A 294 -13.46 15.17 7.06
CA LYS A 294 -14.69 14.66 6.41
C LYS A 294 -14.43 13.39 5.59
N GLN A 295 -13.31 13.33 4.88
CA GLN A 295 -12.94 12.16 4.07
C GLN A 295 -12.68 10.89 4.89
N LEU A 296 -12.41 11.00 6.20
CA LEU A 296 -12.32 9.85 7.11
C LEU A 296 -13.67 9.13 7.27
N PHE A 297 -14.76 9.86 7.11
CA PHE A 297 -16.13 9.37 7.25
C PHE A 297 -16.78 9.08 5.89
N ILE A 298 -16.42 9.85 4.85
CA ILE A 298 -17.00 9.74 3.51
C ILE A 298 -15.87 9.51 2.48
N ARG A 299 -15.53 8.25 2.24
CA ARG A 299 -14.32 7.88 1.48
C ARG A 299 -14.42 7.91 -0.04
N SER A 300 -15.61 7.68 -0.61
CA SER A 300 -15.79 7.58 -2.07
C SER A 300 -16.36 8.88 -2.67
N ALA A 301 -15.97 9.25 -3.89
CA ALA A 301 -16.30 10.53 -4.53
C ALA A 301 -17.81 10.61 -4.77
N ALA A 302 -18.41 9.50 -5.18
CA ALA A 302 -19.85 9.37 -5.33
C ALA A 302 -20.58 9.65 -4.00
N ARG A 303 -20.09 9.09 -2.88
CA ARG A 303 -20.66 9.38 -1.55
C ARG A 303 -20.37 10.80 -1.08
N LEU A 304 -19.20 11.37 -1.37
CA LEU A 304 -18.90 12.77 -1.06
C LEU A 304 -19.87 13.70 -1.78
N GLN A 305 -20.14 13.44 -3.06
CA GLN A 305 -21.11 14.21 -3.83
C GLN A 305 -22.53 14.11 -3.25
N LEU A 306 -22.93 12.95 -2.74
CA LEU A 306 -24.27 12.71 -2.19
C LEU A 306 -24.45 13.23 -0.76
N TYR A 307 -23.44 13.09 0.10
CA TYR A 307 -23.59 13.25 1.56
C TYR A 307 -22.75 14.42 2.13
N SER A 308 -22.00 15.16 1.31
CA SER A 308 -21.17 16.26 1.84
C SER A 308 -22.01 17.35 2.51
N ALA A 309 -23.14 17.74 1.92
CA ALA A 309 -24.00 18.78 2.48
C ALA A 309 -24.59 18.34 3.84
N ASP A 310 -25.14 17.13 3.89
CA ASP A 310 -25.67 16.55 5.13
C ASP A 310 -24.60 16.47 6.23
N PHE A 311 -23.38 16.06 5.89
CA PHE A 311 -22.26 16.04 6.86
C PHE A 311 -21.92 17.45 7.35
N ASP A 312 -21.91 18.44 6.46
CA ASP A 312 -21.64 19.84 6.82
C ASP A 312 -22.68 20.40 7.78
N GLU A 313 -23.96 20.03 7.62
CA GLU A 313 -25.02 20.39 8.56
C GLU A 313 -24.78 19.78 9.95
N HIS A 314 -24.42 18.49 10.03
CA HIS A 314 -24.09 17.85 11.30
C HIS A 314 -22.83 18.47 11.94
N ALA A 315 -21.82 18.81 11.13
CA ALA A 315 -20.62 19.49 11.61
C ALA A 315 -20.96 20.86 12.22
N LEU A 316 -21.80 21.66 11.55
CA LEU A 316 -22.29 22.93 12.10
C LEU A 316 -23.12 22.74 13.37
N GLN A 317 -23.95 21.69 13.43
CA GLN A 317 -24.70 21.36 14.63
C GLN A 317 -23.79 21.05 15.81
N ILE A 318 -22.73 20.27 15.60
CA ILE A 318 -21.71 19.96 16.62
C ILE A 318 -20.98 21.22 17.09
N LEU A 319 -20.56 22.08 16.15
CA LEU A 319 -19.86 23.33 16.47
C LEU A 319 -20.71 24.30 17.30
N ASN A 320 -22.01 24.35 17.06
CA ASN A 320 -22.92 25.27 17.73
C ASN A 320 -23.57 24.71 19.00
N THR A 321 -23.36 23.42 19.31
CA THR A 321 -23.97 22.77 20.47
C THR A 321 -22.93 22.50 21.55
N PRO A 322 -23.07 23.03 22.78
CA PRO A 322 -22.15 22.70 23.87
C PRO A 322 -22.32 21.23 24.27
N TRP A 323 -21.24 20.60 24.75
CA TRP A 323 -21.21 19.18 25.14
C TRP A 323 -22.44 18.73 25.92
N VAL A 324 -22.89 19.52 26.92
CA VAL A 324 -24.02 19.17 27.79
C VAL A 324 -25.29 18.84 27.01
N ALA A 325 -25.54 19.53 25.90
CA ALA A 325 -26.69 19.32 25.02
C ALA A 325 -26.37 18.46 23.78
N GLY A 326 -25.08 18.29 23.45
CA GLY A 326 -24.59 17.63 22.24
C GLY A 326 -24.12 16.19 22.41
N GLN A 327 -24.34 15.55 23.56
CA GLN A 327 -23.72 14.27 23.91
C GLN A 327 -23.94 13.14 22.89
N ASN A 328 -25.06 13.19 22.15
CA ASN A 328 -25.43 12.17 21.15
C ASN A 328 -25.06 12.55 19.70
N LEU A 329 -24.42 13.70 19.46
CA LEU A 329 -24.04 14.14 18.11
C LEU A 329 -22.75 13.45 17.61
N ILE A 330 -21.97 12.88 18.52
CA ILE A 330 -20.76 12.09 18.25
C ILE A 330 -20.95 10.75 18.94
N ASN A 331 -20.58 9.67 18.25
CA ASN A 331 -20.86 8.30 18.70
C ASN A 331 -22.36 8.05 18.93
N SER A 332 -23.18 8.58 18.02
CA SER A 332 -24.64 8.40 18.02
C SER A 332 -25.04 6.92 17.92
N SER A 333 -24.30 6.12 17.14
CA SER A 333 -24.53 4.68 17.02
C SER A 333 -23.80 3.90 18.11
N ASP A 334 -22.63 4.39 18.49
CA ASP A 334 -21.73 3.79 19.50
C ASP A 334 -21.63 2.25 19.42
N PHE A 335 -21.45 1.73 18.21
CA PHE A 335 -21.53 0.30 17.97
C PHE A 335 -20.35 -0.43 18.63
N ALA A 336 -20.65 -1.36 19.54
CA ALA A 336 -19.65 -2.23 20.15
C ALA A 336 -19.19 -3.31 19.16
N ILE A 337 -17.90 -3.31 18.85
CA ILE A 337 -17.27 -4.31 17.99
C ILE A 337 -17.19 -5.62 18.79
N SER A 338 -18.04 -6.57 18.42
CA SER A 338 -18.06 -7.90 19.01
C SER A 338 -16.94 -8.77 18.43
N GLY A 339 -16.14 -9.37 19.29
CA GLY A 339 -15.05 -10.26 18.88
C GLY A 339 -13.74 -9.52 18.56
N ASP A 340 -13.01 -10.03 17.56
CA ASP A 340 -11.70 -9.49 17.18
C ASP A 340 -11.82 -8.25 16.26
N ALA A 341 -11.15 -7.16 16.65
CA ALA A 341 -11.19 -5.88 15.94
C ALA A 341 -10.77 -5.99 14.46
N PHE A 342 -9.75 -6.80 14.17
CA PHE A 342 -9.18 -6.90 12.82
C PHE A 342 -10.00 -7.83 11.93
N VAL A 343 -10.78 -8.74 12.51
CA VAL A 343 -11.83 -9.47 11.80
C VAL A 343 -12.95 -8.53 11.38
N TYR A 344 -13.36 -7.62 12.25
CA TYR A 344 -14.33 -6.57 11.92
C TYR A 344 -13.81 -5.64 10.81
N LEU A 345 -12.61 -5.08 10.98
CA LEU A 345 -11.98 -4.22 9.96
C LEU A 345 -11.77 -4.93 8.62
N ARG A 346 -11.51 -6.24 8.62
CA ARG A 346 -11.44 -7.04 7.39
C ARG A 346 -12.77 -7.06 6.66
N GLY A 347 -13.88 -7.20 7.39
CA GLY A 347 -15.23 -7.15 6.84
C GLY A 347 -15.46 -5.82 6.10
N LEU A 348 -15.15 -4.71 6.76
CA LEU A 348 -15.25 -3.38 6.18
C LEU A 348 -14.34 -3.20 4.95
N ALA A 349 -13.09 -3.66 5.02
CA ALA A 349 -12.15 -3.56 3.88
C ALA A 349 -12.61 -4.39 2.67
N LYS A 350 -13.23 -5.57 2.90
CA LYS A 350 -13.84 -6.39 1.84
C LYS A 350 -15.02 -5.70 1.20
N GLU A 351 -15.90 -5.12 2.00
CA GLU A 351 -17.09 -4.43 1.54
C GLU A 351 -16.76 -3.17 0.76
N GLN A 352 -15.79 -2.38 1.25
CA GLN A 352 -15.28 -1.21 0.56
C GLN A 352 -14.70 -1.57 -0.81
N MET A 353 -13.83 -2.60 -0.89
CA MET A 353 -13.25 -3.04 -2.17
C MET A 353 -14.34 -3.49 -3.18
N ARG A 354 -15.39 -4.16 -2.69
CA ARG A 354 -16.54 -4.55 -3.51
C ARG A 354 -17.32 -3.34 -4.00
N ALA A 355 -17.65 -2.40 -3.11
CA ALA A 355 -18.37 -1.19 -3.46
C ALA A 355 -17.60 -0.35 -4.49
N ASP A 356 -16.29 -0.16 -4.28
CA ASP A 356 -15.42 0.56 -5.20
C ASP A 356 -15.41 -0.10 -6.58
N SER A 357 -15.34 -1.43 -6.64
CA SER A 357 -15.39 -2.15 -7.92
C SER A 357 -16.71 -1.97 -8.66
N GLN A 358 -17.85 -1.93 -7.96
CA GLN A 358 -19.17 -1.74 -8.58
C GLN A 358 -19.39 -0.33 -9.11
N ILE A 359 -18.76 0.67 -8.46
CA ILE A 359 -18.79 2.07 -8.89
C ILE A 359 -17.87 2.28 -10.08
N LEU A 360 -16.64 1.77 -10.02
CA LEU A 360 -15.59 2.04 -11.00
C LEU A 360 -15.70 1.19 -12.28
N LEU A 361 -16.22 -0.04 -12.17
CA LEU A 361 -16.21 -0.98 -13.30
C LEU A 361 -17.57 -1.04 -14.01
N THR A 362 -17.52 -0.85 -15.32
CA THR A 362 -18.68 -1.07 -16.19
C THR A 362 -18.75 -2.55 -16.60
N SER A 363 -19.82 -3.26 -16.22
CA SER A 363 -20.03 -4.67 -16.58
C SER A 363 -20.76 -4.86 -17.90
N ASN A 364 -20.46 -5.95 -18.62
CA ASN A 364 -21.15 -6.28 -19.88
C ASN A 364 -22.65 -6.51 -19.66
N THR A 365 -23.05 -7.08 -18.51
CA THR A 365 -24.47 -7.23 -18.14
C THR A 365 -25.15 -5.87 -17.95
N ARG A 366 -24.50 -4.91 -17.30
CA ARG A 366 -25.02 -3.55 -17.12
C ARG A 366 -25.16 -2.83 -18.47
N LEU A 367 -24.14 -2.93 -19.33
CA LEU A 367 -24.17 -2.37 -20.68
C LEU A 367 -25.31 -2.96 -21.52
N ARG A 368 -25.49 -4.29 -21.53
CA ARG A 368 -26.61 -4.94 -22.24
C ARG A 368 -27.96 -4.44 -21.75
N LYS A 369 -28.14 -4.30 -20.43
CA LYS A 369 -29.36 -3.75 -19.85
C LYS A 369 -29.60 -2.31 -20.31
N GLN A 370 -28.57 -1.46 -20.32
CA GLN A 370 -28.69 -0.06 -20.76
C GLN A 370 -29.01 0.06 -22.25
N ILE A 371 -28.33 -0.73 -23.09
CA ILE A 371 -28.60 -0.84 -24.53
C ILE A 371 -30.06 -1.25 -24.76
N TRP A 372 -30.53 -2.29 -24.07
CA TRP A 372 -31.88 -2.83 -24.23
C TRP A 372 -32.96 -1.85 -23.75
N LEU A 373 -32.70 -1.12 -22.67
CA LEU A 373 -33.65 -0.15 -22.10
C LEU A 373 -33.63 1.20 -22.81
N GLY A 374 -32.70 1.44 -23.75
CA GLY A 374 -32.58 2.73 -24.45
C GLY A 374 -32.25 3.92 -23.53
N TYR A 375 -31.82 3.66 -22.28
CA TYR A 375 -31.47 4.73 -21.36
C TYR A 375 -30.17 5.38 -21.81
N LEU A 376 -30.31 6.55 -22.43
CA LEU A 376 -29.23 7.48 -22.73
C LEU A 376 -28.82 8.20 -21.44
N ASN A 377 -28.32 7.46 -20.44
CA ASN A 377 -27.68 8.13 -19.34
C ASN A 377 -26.32 8.62 -19.86
N ALA A 378 -26.25 9.91 -20.15
CA ALA A 378 -24.98 10.59 -20.30
C ALA A 378 -24.14 10.25 -19.06
N PHE A 379 -22.99 9.63 -19.28
CA PHE A 379 -21.90 9.74 -18.31
C PHE A 379 -21.51 11.21 -18.35
N THR A 380 -22.26 12.06 -17.65
CA THR A 380 -22.01 13.51 -17.63
C THR A 380 -20.63 13.72 -17.04
N ASN A 381 -19.76 14.25 -17.89
CA ASN A 381 -18.43 14.81 -17.69
C ASN A 381 -18.13 15.33 -16.28
N THR A 382 -17.91 14.43 -15.33
CA THR A 382 -17.36 14.75 -14.01
C THR A 382 -16.57 13.56 -13.49
N ILE A 383 -15.54 13.20 -14.25
CA ILE A 383 -14.40 12.44 -13.75
C ILE A 383 -13.09 13.23 -14.03
N GLY A 384 -13.21 14.56 -14.23
CA GLY A 384 -12.06 15.44 -14.07
C GLY A 384 -11.65 15.35 -12.60
N ASN A 385 -10.61 14.56 -12.33
CA ASN A 385 -10.18 14.03 -11.03
C ASN A 385 -10.82 12.68 -10.63
N LEU A 386 -10.42 11.59 -11.29
CA LEU A 386 -9.96 10.40 -10.53
C LEU A 386 -8.71 10.81 -9.73
N ALA A 387 -8.82 11.82 -8.87
CA ALA A 387 -7.86 11.96 -7.79
C ALA A 387 -7.90 10.61 -7.11
N LEU A 388 -6.79 9.87 -7.23
CA LEU A 388 -6.51 8.62 -6.54
C LEU A 388 -7.17 8.71 -5.17
N MET A 389 -8.38 8.14 -5.07
CA MET A 389 -9.19 8.26 -3.88
C MET A 389 -8.40 7.59 -2.78
N SER A 390 -8.40 8.17 -1.58
CA SER A 390 -7.71 7.69 -0.37
C SER A 390 -7.28 6.22 -0.44
N TRP A 391 -5.99 5.95 -0.17
CA TRP A 391 -5.38 4.61 -0.23
C TRP A 391 -6.37 3.50 0.13
N PRO A 392 -6.49 2.41 -0.67
CA PRO A 392 -7.46 1.36 -0.41
C PRO A 392 -7.39 0.91 1.05
N MET A 393 -8.54 0.82 1.72
CA MET A 393 -8.61 0.61 3.17
C MET A 393 -7.79 -0.60 3.63
N ALA A 394 -7.75 -1.67 2.84
CA ALA A 394 -6.94 -2.84 3.12
C ALA A 394 -5.43 -2.54 3.17
N LEU A 395 -4.92 -1.75 2.23
CA LEU A 395 -3.51 -1.34 2.18
C LEU A 395 -3.20 -0.32 3.27
N LEU A 396 -4.12 0.62 3.52
CA LEU A 396 -3.97 1.59 4.59
C LEU A 396 -3.82 0.91 5.95
N LEU A 397 -4.72 -0.03 6.29
CA LEU A 397 -4.71 -0.69 7.61
C LEU A 397 -3.48 -1.57 7.83
N VAL A 398 -2.96 -2.18 6.77
CA VAL A 398 -1.73 -2.99 6.83
C VAL A 398 -0.47 -2.13 6.82
N GLY A 399 -0.51 -0.93 6.23
CA GLY A 399 0.60 0.03 6.16
C GLY A 399 0.49 1.23 7.10
N ALA A 400 -0.47 1.23 8.03
CA ALA A 400 -0.88 2.41 8.81
C ALA A 400 0.25 3.03 9.64
N SER A 401 1.16 2.21 10.14
CA SER A 401 2.36 2.63 10.87
C SER A 401 3.30 3.53 10.07
N ALA A 402 3.19 3.59 8.74
CA ALA A 402 3.85 4.62 7.94
C ALA A 402 2.91 5.55 7.18
N ALA A 403 1.61 5.28 7.06
CA ALA A 403 0.67 6.25 6.47
C ALA A 403 0.77 7.61 7.17
N SER A 404 0.95 7.63 8.49
CA SER A 404 1.18 8.83 9.29
C SER A 404 2.50 9.57 8.98
N LEU A 405 3.52 8.87 8.46
CA LEU A 405 4.81 9.44 8.05
C LEU A 405 4.77 9.89 6.58
N VAL A 406 4.01 9.18 5.75
CA VAL A 406 3.88 9.34 4.29
C VAL A 406 2.95 10.51 3.92
N LEU A 407 1.94 10.81 4.75
CA LEU A 407 1.03 11.96 4.58
C LEU A 407 1.67 13.34 4.81
N ASP A 408 2.89 13.40 5.38
CA ASP A 408 3.69 14.63 5.43
C ASP A 408 4.43 14.92 4.10
N ILE A 409 4.36 14.00 3.14
CA ILE A 409 5.14 14.01 1.89
C ILE A 409 4.16 14.01 0.69
N ASP A 410 3.07 14.75 0.82
CA ASP A 410 1.85 14.56 0.02
C ASP A 410 1.94 15.11 -1.42
N GLN A 411 3.08 15.68 -1.84
CA GLN A 411 3.30 16.11 -3.23
C GLN A 411 4.11 15.13 -4.09
N THR A 412 5.00 14.30 -3.53
CA THR A 412 5.92 13.48 -4.35
C THR A 412 5.39 12.07 -4.64
N ILE A 413 4.38 11.58 -3.92
CA ILE A 413 3.85 10.21 -4.09
C ILE A 413 2.95 10.09 -5.33
N ARG A 414 2.23 11.17 -5.67
CA ARG A 414 1.41 11.24 -6.88
C ARG A 414 2.27 11.22 -8.16
N GLU A 415 3.50 11.71 -8.08
CA GLU A 415 4.48 11.73 -9.19
C GLU A 415 5.28 10.42 -9.33
N ARG A 416 5.23 9.52 -8.34
CA ARG A 416 5.94 8.23 -8.39
C ARG A 416 5.22 7.19 -9.23
N ASP A 417 6.00 6.45 -10.01
CA ASP A 417 5.61 5.23 -10.73
C ASP A 417 4.86 4.26 -9.78
N PRO A 418 3.72 3.68 -10.19
CA PRO A 418 3.02 2.60 -9.48
C PRO A 418 3.94 1.51 -8.87
N ARG A 419 5.07 1.18 -9.50
CA ARG A 419 6.06 0.21 -8.98
C ARG A 419 6.76 0.69 -7.71
N GLN A 420 7.17 1.95 -7.69
CA GLN A 420 7.82 2.58 -6.53
C GLN A 420 6.85 2.69 -5.35
N ARG A 421 5.55 2.90 -5.62
CA ARG A 421 4.50 2.89 -4.59
C ARG A 421 4.38 1.54 -3.88
N LYS A 422 4.40 0.43 -4.64
CA LYS A 422 4.37 -0.93 -4.06
C LYS A 422 5.63 -1.25 -3.26
N ALA A 423 6.81 -0.92 -3.77
CA ALA A 423 8.08 -1.14 -3.07
C ALA A 423 8.16 -0.37 -1.73
N GLY A 424 7.72 0.90 -1.73
CA GLY A 424 7.65 1.71 -0.52
C GLY A 424 6.73 1.10 0.55
N LEU A 425 5.57 0.59 0.14
CA LEU A 425 4.64 -0.06 1.06
C LEU A 425 5.21 -1.34 1.67
N VAL A 426 5.90 -2.18 0.89
CA VAL A 426 6.53 -3.39 1.42
C VAL A 426 7.60 -3.05 2.47
N SER A 427 8.44 -2.05 2.20
CA SER A 427 9.48 -1.61 3.14
C SER A 427 8.89 -1.12 4.47
N VAL A 428 7.79 -0.38 4.40
CA VAL A 428 7.05 0.11 5.58
C VAL A 428 6.54 -1.04 6.43
N ILE A 429 5.90 -2.02 5.79
CA ILE A 429 5.34 -3.18 6.50
C ILE A 429 6.50 -3.95 7.14
N PHE A 430 7.62 -4.11 6.44
CA PHE A 430 8.80 -4.80 6.96
C PHE A 430 9.35 -4.12 8.22
N GLY A 431 9.56 -2.80 8.21
CA GLY A 431 10.02 -2.06 9.39
C GLY A 431 9.03 -2.16 10.57
N SER A 432 7.73 -2.19 10.27
CA SER A 432 6.69 -2.35 11.29
C SER A 432 6.71 -3.75 11.93
N LEU A 433 6.94 -4.78 11.13
CA LEU A 433 7.09 -6.15 11.62
C LEU A 433 8.33 -6.27 12.52
N SER A 434 9.47 -5.73 12.10
CA SER A 434 10.69 -5.72 12.92
C SER A 434 10.48 -4.99 14.25
N LEU A 435 9.76 -3.85 14.26
CA LEU A 435 9.43 -3.12 15.49
C LEU A 435 8.55 -3.96 16.44
N VAL A 436 7.51 -4.61 15.92
CA VAL A 436 6.56 -5.39 16.73
C VAL A 436 7.23 -6.60 17.37
N LEU A 437 8.13 -7.28 16.65
CA LEU A 437 8.87 -8.42 17.18
C LEU A 437 9.79 -8.03 18.36
N ASN A 438 10.23 -6.77 18.40
CA ASN A 438 11.11 -6.22 19.43
C ASN A 438 10.39 -5.33 20.47
N LEU A 439 9.06 -5.29 20.45
CA LEU A 439 8.24 -4.33 21.21
C LEU A 439 8.43 -4.47 22.73
N SER A 440 8.49 -5.69 23.24
CA SER A 440 8.64 -5.96 24.68
C SER A 440 10.02 -5.57 25.22
N MET A 441 11.05 -5.75 24.41
CA MET A 441 12.41 -5.30 24.71
C MET A 441 12.46 -3.77 24.81
N LEU A 442 11.80 -3.08 23.89
CA LEU A 442 11.70 -1.62 23.84
C LEU A 442 10.97 -1.04 25.07
N VAL A 443 9.87 -1.67 25.50
CA VAL A 443 9.17 -1.33 26.77
C VAL A 443 10.10 -1.54 27.97
N GLY A 444 10.89 -2.62 27.97
CA GLY A 444 11.87 -2.91 29.03
C GLY A 444 12.94 -1.82 29.15
N MET A 445 13.49 -1.35 28.03
CA MET A 445 14.47 -0.27 27.99
C MET A 445 13.92 1.04 28.54
N LEU A 446 12.70 1.43 28.13
CA LEU A 446 12.07 2.68 28.58
C LEU A 446 11.81 2.71 30.09
N LYS A 447 11.41 1.56 30.67
CA LYS A 447 11.25 1.43 32.13
C LYS A 447 12.58 1.61 32.86
N MET A 448 13.66 1.07 32.29
CA MET A 448 15.00 1.16 32.86
C MET A 448 15.56 2.59 32.80
N SER A 449 15.29 3.33 31.71
CA SER A 449 15.66 4.74 31.59
C SER A 449 14.85 5.66 32.51
N ALA A 450 13.58 5.33 32.79
CA ALA A 450 12.73 6.10 33.70
C ALA A 450 13.16 5.97 35.18
N GLY A 451 13.88 4.91 35.54
CA GLY A 451 14.38 4.65 36.91
C GLY A 451 15.81 5.14 37.20
N SER A 452 16.51 5.72 36.21
CA SER A 452 17.93 6.05 36.29
C SER A 452 18.16 7.57 36.17
N ARG A 453 18.56 8.23 37.27
CA ARG A 453 19.15 9.58 37.22
C ARG A 453 20.63 9.45 36.85
N SER A 454 20.94 9.68 35.57
CA SER A 454 22.27 9.95 34.99
C SER A 454 23.34 8.86 35.09
N LEU A 455 23.74 8.29 33.95
CA LEU A 455 25.09 8.43 33.36
C LEU A 455 25.24 7.52 32.13
N GLY A 456 25.84 8.07 31.07
CA GLY A 456 26.36 7.33 29.92
C GLY A 456 25.40 7.26 28.74
N SER A 457 25.81 7.87 27.63
CA SER A 457 25.22 7.68 26.30
C SER A 457 25.21 6.19 25.95
N ALA A 458 24.17 5.48 26.38
CA ALA A 458 23.75 4.30 25.68
C ALA A 458 23.32 4.82 24.30
N VAL A 459 24.19 4.62 23.31
CA VAL A 459 23.79 4.70 21.91
C VAL A 459 22.79 3.57 21.73
N LEU A 460 21.53 3.87 22.07
CA LEU A 460 20.38 3.19 21.53
C LEU A 460 20.57 3.22 20.02
N PRO A 461 20.29 2.13 19.27
CA PRO A 461 20.02 2.29 17.86
C PRO A 461 18.88 3.30 17.79
N GLY A 462 19.23 4.54 17.44
CA GLY A 462 18.25 5.60 17.29
C GLY A 462 17.27 5.23 16.18
N PRO A 463 16.24 6.03 15.95
CA PRO A 463 15.25 5.85 14.89
C PRO A 463 15.81 5.83 13.44
N ARG A 464 17.13 5.68 13.25
CA ARG A 464 17.83 5.73 11.97
C ARG A 464 17.56 4.54 11.05
N GLU A 465 16.98 3.44 11.55
CA GLU A 465 16.46 2.35 10.70
C GLU A 465 15.04 2.62 10.16
N LEU A 466 14.36 3.65 10.66
CA LEU A 466 13.08 4.13 10.11
C LEU A 466 13.26 5.41 9.31
N THR A 467 14.46 5.66 8.75
CA THR A 467 14.58 6.69 7.72
C THR A 467 13.71 6.21 6.56
N PRO A 468 12.56 6.85 6.27
CA PRO A 468 11.84 6.55 5.05
C PRO A 468 12.84 6.85 3.93
N LEU A 469 12.88 6.06 2.86
CA LEU A 469 13.61 6.41 1.63
C LEU A 469 13.08 7.71 0.97
N VAL A 470 12.34 8.54 1.69
CA VAL A 470 11.66 9.74 1.22
C VAL A 470 12.53 10.98 1.28
N GLU A 471 13.76 10.90 1.82
CA GLU A 471 14.79 11.93 1.56
C GLU A 471 15.62 11.68 0.29
N LEU A 472 15.21 10.75 -0.59
CA LEU A 472 15.82 10.64 -1.92
C LEU A 472 15.21 11.67 -2.89
N SER A 473 15.55 12.94 -2.70
CA SER A 473 15.58 13.90 -3.81
C SER A 473 16.92 13.77 -4.55
N PRO A 474 16.95 13.77 -5.89
CA PRO A 474 18.19 13.76 -6.66
C PRO A 474 18.81 15.17 -6.69
N THR A 475 19.29 15.64 -5.55
CA THR A 475 20.06 16.90 -5.44
C THR A 475 21.10 16.83 -4.32
N ALA A 476 21.83 15.72 -4.24
CA ALA A 476 23.19 15.78 -3.68
C ALA A 476 24.16 15.85 -4.86
N PRO A 477 24.94 16.95 -5.02
CA PRO A 477 25.95 17.00 -6.07
C PRO A 477 26.94 15.86 -5.85
N THR A 478 27.17 15.07 -6.90
CA THR A 478 28.19 14.03 -6.93
C THR A 478 29.53 14.62 -6.47
N PRO A 479 30.20 14.05 -5.45
CA PRO A 479 31.54 14.50 -5.09
C PRO A 479 32.44 14.33 -6.32
N ALA A 480 33.03 15.42 -6.79
CA ALA A 480 34.00 15.40 -7.86
C ALA A 480 35.19 14.51 -7.43
N GLY A 481 35.35 13.36 -8.08
CA GLY A 481 36.42 12.40 -7.80
C GLY A 481 36.01 10.92 -7.65
N ALA A 482 34.72 10.59 -7.70
CA ALA A 482 34.29 9.18 -7.62
C ALA A 482 34.71 8.38 -8.86
N SER A 483 35.46 7.29 -8.63
CA SER A 483 35.90 6.30 -9.63
C SER A 483 34.76 5.81 -10.52
N ALA A 484 35.05 5.49 -11.79
CA ALA A 484 34.09 4.96 -12.77
C ALA A 484 33.29 3.74 -12.26
N ASN A 485 33.83 3.03 -11.26
CA ASN A 485 33.24 1.84 -10.65
C ASN A 485 32.13 2.14 -9.62
N MET A 486 31.85 3.41 -9.30
CA MET A 486 30.81 3.83 -8.35
C MET A 486 29.59 4.50 -9.00
N ARG A 487 29.54 4.59 -10.33
CA ARG A 487 28.38 5.17 -11.03
C ARG A 487 27.15 4.27 -10.86
N GLY A 488 26.00 4.86 -10.52
CA GLY A 488 24.75 4.13 -10.34
C GLY A 488 24.65 3.29 -9.07
N ILE A 489 25.61 3.42 -8.14
CA ILE A 489 25.58 2.77 -6.82
C ILE A 489 24.99 3.73 -5.80
N GLN A 490 23.93 3.29 -5.15
CA GLN A 490 23.27 4.03 -4.09
C GLN A 490 23.81 3.54 -2.75
N MET A 491 24.62 4.36 -2.09
CA MET A 491 25.15 4.08 -0.77
C MET A 491 24.23 4.67 0.29
N LEU A 492 23.73 3.82 1.19
CA LEU A 492 22.92 4.20 2.34
C LEU A 492 23.83 4.70 3.47
N SER A 493 23.25 5.49 4.39
CA SER A 493 23.95 6.08 5.54
C SER A 493 24.46 5.06 6.58
N ASN A 494 24.05 3.80 6.45
CA ASN A 494 24.55 2.65 7.21
C ASN A 494 25.76 1.95 6.53
N GLY A 495 26.25 2.47 5.40
CA GLY A 495 27.36 1.91 4.62
C GLY A 495 26.96 0.82 3.62
N GLU A 496 25.67 0.51 3.50
CA GLU A 496 25.18 -0.46 2.50
C GLU A 496 25.15 0.14 1.10
N THR A 497 25.39 -0.69 0.10
CA THR A 497 25.46 -0.28 -1.30
C THR A 497 24.44 -1.04 -2.15
N TRP A 498 23.74 -0.34 -3.02
CA TRP A 498 22.62 -0.86 -3.80
C TRP A 498 22.73 -0.48 -5.27
N ILE A 499 22.18 -1.32 -6.15
CA ILE A 499 22.05 -1.06 -7.59
C ILE A 499 20.67 -1.44 -8.09
N SER A 500 20.30 -0.96 -9.28
CA SER A 500 19.11 -1.42 -10.02
C SER A 500 19.55 -2.29 -11.19
N LEU A 501 19.08 -3.54 -11.24
CA LEU A 501 19.35 -4.52 -12.29
C LEU A 501 17.99 -5.00 -12.85
N ASP A 502 17.73 -4.78 -14.14
CA ASP A 502 16.46 -5.09 -14.80
C ASP A 502 15.23 -4.51 -14.07
N ASP A 503 15.32 -3.25 -13.61
CA ASP A 503 14.31 -2.55 -12.81
C ASP A 503 14.03 -3.16 -11.42
N VAL A 504 14.89 -4.07 -10.94
CA VAL A 504 14.82 -4.67 -9.61
C VAL A 504 15.98 -4.18 -8.74
N PRO A 505 15.73 -3.63 -7.55
CA PRO A 505 16.80 -3.18 -6.66
C PRO A 505 17.46 -4.37 -5.97
N TYR A 506 18.79 -4.37 -5.97
CA TYR A 506 19.56 -5.38 -5.27
C TYR A 506 20.67 -4.75 -4.43
N ARG A 507 20.90 -5.36 -3.26
CA ARG A 507 22.02 -5.02 -2.39
C ARG A 507 23.29 -5.65 -2.96
N VAL A 508 24.32 -4.83 -3.12
CA VAL A 508 25.62 -5.24 -3.62
C VAL A 508 26.71 -4.95 -2.61
N VAL A 509 27.79 -5.72 -2.66
CA VAL A 509 29.03 -5.47 -1.93
C VAL A 509 30.18 -5.59 -2.92
N PHE A 510 31.16 -4.69 -2.81
CA PHE A 510 32.36 -4.75 -3.65
C PHE A 510 33.23 -5.91 -3.18
N ASN A 511 33.55 -6.82 -4.09
CA ASN A 511 34.44 -7.94 -3.83
C ASN A 511 35.83 -7.59 -4.39
N ASP A 512 36.79 -7.41 -3.48
CA ASP A 512 38.16 -7.00 -3.82
C ASP A 512 38.89 -8.04 -4.69
N ASP A 513 38.67 -9.33 -4.45
CA ASP A 513 39.31 -10.43 -5.20
C ASP A 513 38.82 -10.50 -6.66
N LEU A 514 37.56 -10.12 -6.91
CA LEU A 514 36.94 -10.14 -8.24
C LEU A 514 37.02 -8.78 -8.95
N HIS A 515 37.47 -7.74 -8.25
CA HIS A 515 37.37 -6.33 -8.64
C HIS A 515 36.00 -5.96 -9.21
N ALA A 516 34.93 -6.48 -8.61
CA ALA A 516 33.56 -6.32 -9.10
C ALA A 516 32.53 -6.30 -7.97
N TRP A 517 31.35 -5.74 -8.27
CA TRP A 517 30.22 -5.75 -7.37
C TRP A 517 29.51 -7.11 -7.42
N THR A 518 29.12 -7.61 -6.26
CA THR A 518 28.42 -8.91 -6.11
C THR A 518 27.14 -8.72 -5.33
N LEU A 519 26.07 -9.42 -5.74
CA LEU A 519 24.78 -9.38 -5.04
C LEU A 519 24.88 -10.15 -3.72
N THR A 520 24.28 -9.61 -2.65
CA THR A 520 24.23 -10.30 -1.35
C THR A 520 22.96 -11.14 -1.20
N ASP A 521 23.08 -12.30 -0.55
CA ASP A 521 21.96 -13.13 -0.17
C ASP A 521 21.11 -12.39 0.90
N PRO A 522 19.80 -12.17 0.68
CA PRO A 522 18.91 -11.55 1.67
C PRO A 522 18.85 -12.28 3.01
N THR A 523 19.26 -13.55 3.04
CA THR A 523 19.26 -14.41 4.24
C THR A 523 20.59 -14.41 4.99
N ASN A 524 21.69 -13.93 4.37
CA ASN A 524 22.99 -13.77 5.04
C ASN A 524 23.82 -12.62 4.41
N PRO A 525 23.64 -11.38 4.87
CA PRO A 525 24.21 -10.18 4.26
C PRO A 525 25.75 -10.04 4.35
N HIS A 526 26.44 -10.97 5.00
CA HIS A 526 27.90 -10.99 5.15
C HIS A 526 28.62 -11.96 4.22
N VAL A 527 27.89 -12.76 3.45
CA VAL A 527 28.46 -13.73 2.49
C VAL A 527 28.30 -13.17 1.07
N SER A 528 29.42 -12.87 0.41
CA SER A 528 29.47 -12.51 -1.00
C SER A 528 29.42 -13.80 -1.85
N ASP A 529 28.42 -13.93 -2.71
CA ASP A 529 28.31 -15.05 -3.65
C ASP A 529 28.99 -14.67 -4.98
N ALA A 530 30.17 -15.26 -5.24
CA ALA A 530 30.96 -15.02 -6.44
C ALA A 530 30.23 -15.38 -7.75
N SER A 531 29.16 -16.19 -7.68
CA SER A 531 28.34 -16.55 -8.85
C SER A 531 27.38 -15.44 -9.29
N ARG A 532 27.26 -14.36 -8.50
CA ARG A 532 26.31 -13.25 -8.71
C ARG A 532 27.00 -11.91 -8.88
N ALA A 533 28.05 -11.88 -9.69
CA ALA A 533 28.78 -10.66 -10.03
C ALA A 533 28.03 -9.83 -11.09
N VAL A 534 28.11 -8.51 -10.98
CA VAL A 534 27.43 -7.52 -11.84
C VAL A 534 28.40 -6.44 -12.29
N ARG A 535 28.16 -5.84 -13.45
CA ARG A 535 28.99 -4.76 -14.02
C ARG A 535 28.14 -3.72 -14.74
N LEU A 536 28.69 -2.54 -14.97
CA LEU A 536 28.10 -1.53 -15.85
C LEU A 536 28.42 -1.84 -17.31
N ASN A 537 27.41 -1.78 -18.17
CA ASN A 537 27.56 -1.91 -19.62
C ASN A 537 27.92 -0.54 -20.27
N ALA A 538 28.16 -0.53 -21.58
CA ALA A 538 28.52 0.69 -22.32
C ALA A 538 27.43 1.79 -22.31
N ARG A 539 26.20 1.46 -21.90
CA ARG A 539 25.07 2.38 -21.75
C ARG A 539 24.89 2.87 -20.31
N SER A 540 25.82 2.54 -19.40
CA SER A 540 25.75 2.85 -17.96
C SER A 540 24.58 2.16 -17.23
N GLU A 541 24.14 1.01 -17.73
CA GLU A 541 23.14 0.15 -17.06
C GLU A 541 23.85 -1.05 -16.43
N TRP A 542 23.36 -1.53 -15.28
CA TRP A 542 23.89 -2.73 -14.65
C TRP A 542 23.44 -3.98 -15.41
N GLU A 543 24.36 -4.93 -15.60
CA GLU A 543 24.10 -6.24 -16.20
C GLU A 543 24.85 -7.35 -15.44
N TRP A 544 24.41 -8.60 -15.63
CA TRP A 544 25.10 -9.77 -15.10
C TRP A 544 26.48 -9.93 -15.73
N ARG A 545 27.49 -10.21 -14.90
CA ARG A 545 28.84 -10.55 -15.37
C ARG A 545 28.86 -12.03 -15.73
N GLU A 546 29.08 -12.36 -17.00
CA GLU A 546 29.26 -13.76 -17.40
C GLU A 546 30.46 -14.40 -16.67
N PRO A 547 30.36 -15.66 -16.22
CA PRO A 547 31.46 -16.32 -15.52
C PRO A 547 32.69 -16.40 -16.44
N SER A 548 33.81 -15.79 -16.02
CA SER A 548 35.07 -15.94 -16.75
C SER A 548 35.50 -17.42 -16.70
N ALA A 549 35.81 -18.02 -17.86
CA ALA A 549 36.24 -19.41 -17.99
C ALA A 549 37.53 -19.79 -17.20
N ALA A 550 38.14 -18.85 -16.47
CA ALA A 550 39.39 -19.02 -15.75
C ALA A 550 39.26 -19.75 -14.38
N SER A 551 38.07 -19.90 -13.79
CA SER A 551 37.91 -20.59 -12.49
C SER A 551 37.70 -22.11 -12.57
N SER A 552 37.69 -22.68 -13.78
CA SER A 552 37.48 -24.12 -14.01
C SER A 552 38.75 -24.99 -13.93
N ARG A 553 39.92 -24.42 -13.58
CA ARG A 553 41.19 -25.15 -13.51
C ARG A 553 41.71 -25.41 -12.10
N VAL A 554 40.87 -25.75 -11.13
CA VAL A 554 41.34 -26.45 -9.92
C VAL A 554 40.25 -27.39 -9.42
N LYS A 555 40.30 -28.66 -9.84
CA LYS A 555 39.88 -29.88 -9.09
C LYS A 555 39.72 -31.07 -10.05
N TRP A 556 40.84 -31.61 -10.53
CA TRP A 556 40.95 -33.03 -10.91
C TRP A 556 42.39 -33.49 -10.63
N ALA A 557 42.70 -33.66 -9.35
CA ALA A 557 43.87 -34.39 -8.90
C ALA A 557 43.46 -35.28 -7.71
N MET A 558 42.74 -36.36 -8.00
CA MET A 558 42.69 -37.52 -7.11
C MET A 558 42.95 -38.79 -7.93
N ARG A 559 44.21 -39.22 -7.82
CA ARG A 559 44.68 -40.59 -7.62
C ARG A 559 43.87 -41.70 -8.31
N TRP A 560 44.41 -42.17 -9.42
CA TRP A 560 44.35 -43.58 -9.78
C TRP A 560 45.57 -44.29 -9.16
N CYS A 561 45.34 -45.26 -8.28
CA CYS A 561 46.29 -46.33 -7.98
C CYS A 561 45.61 -47.65 -8.38
N PRO A 562 46.20 -48.47 -9.24
CA PRO A 562 45.63 -49.75 -9.62
C PRO A 562 46.13 -50.84 -8.65
N TYR A 563 45.22 -51.68 -8.17
CA TYR A 563 45.58 -53.02 -7.71
C TYR A 563 44.86 -54.03 -8.60
N HIS A 564 45.68 -54.84 -9.26
CA HIS A 564 45.31 -56.09 -9.89
C HIS A 564 45.45 -57.21 -8.84
N TRP A 565 44.43 -58.10 -8.84
CA TRP A 565 44.30 -59.39 -8.13
C TRP A 565 44.07 -59.35 -6.61
#